data_AF-A0A812KAA2-F1
#
_entry.id   AF-A0A812KAA2-F1
#
_cell.length_a   1.000
_cell.length_b   1.000
_cell.length_c   1.000
_cell.angle_alpha   90.00
_cell.angle_beta   90.00
_cell.angle_gamma   90.00
#
_symmetry.space_group_name_H-M   'P 1'
#
loop_
_entity.id
_entity.type
_entity.pdbx_description
1 polymer ?
#
loop_
_entity_poly.entity_id
_entity_poly.type
_entity_poly.pdbx_seq_one_letter_code
_entity_poly.pdbx_strand_id
1 'polypeptide(L)'
;MDVNRLTLLYFSVSGLDLLGKLDDLDREQTIEYIYSYQSPLPDHGGFYGCPRVDFQSAEIDKCNNQPHIANTYVALVMLIILGDDLRRVNRSSIGHSLRKWQLDDGSFCCVHCISSLDSESDIRFVYCAATICYILDLWHAIDVEAMTRFIYASQSYDGAFGMGPGTESHGGCTYCAVAALRMLGRLADLPCKDLLVDWCVRRQVSGFQGRIEKDADSCYSFWVGGSLQLLGADFLHPDECLRFLKRCESQRFGGFQKFPEAPFPDLLHSYFSVCGLSLCGLLPPLHALLGVSQRAADTVSCTTAPGGTLWSLMPGNDASQGTVTPATKPERNHKSSKPLPRQAALCVSVLLVSVLLAYARSHLQSRPGDN
;
A
#
# COMPACT_ATOMS: atom_id res chain seq x y z
N MET A 1 -4.67 14.78 12.88
CA MET A 1 -3.55 14.00 12.29
C MET A 1 -2.80 14.89 11.30
N ASP A 2 -2.24 16.02 11.78
CA ASP A 2 -1.74 17.05 10.86
C ASP A 2 -0.47 16.66 10.10
N VAL A 3 0.42 15.89 10.74
CA VAL A 3 1.64 15.34 10.12
C VAL A 3 1.39 14.21 9.11
N ASN A 4 0.13 13.78 8.94
CA ASN A 4 -0.27 12.70 8.04
C ASN A 4 -1.21 13.19 6.92
N ARG A 5 -1.24 14.49 6.62
CA ARG A 5 -2.16 15.07 5.61
C ARG A 5 -2.00 14.40 4.24
N LEU A 6 -0.76 14.17 3.78
CA LEU A 6 -0.53 13.46 2.51
C LEU A 6 -1.05 12.03 2.53
N THR A 7 -0.87 11.29 3.63
CA THR A 7 -1.38 9.91 3.76
C THR A 7 -2.92 9.87 3.72
N LEU A 8 -3.59 10.81 4.37
CA LEU A 8 -5.05 10.90 4.35
C LEU A 8 -5.56 11.34 2.97
N LEU A 9 -4.85 12.24 2.29
CA LEU A 9 -5.14 12.61 0.90
C LEU A 9 -4.97 11.40 -0.03
N TYR A 10 -3.92 10.58 0.17
CA TYR A 10 -3.70 9.34 -0.58
C TYR A 10 -4.86 8.37 -0.47
N PHE A 11 -5.40 8.13 0.73
CA PHE A 11 -6.58 7.29 0.91
C PHE A 11 -7.79 7.81 0.11
N SER A 12 -7.92 9.13 0.00
CA SER A 12 -9.01 9.76 -0.76
C SER A 12 -8.79 9.64 -2.27
N VAL A 13 -7.61 10.04 -2.76
CA VAL A 13 -7.24 10.02 -4.19
C VAL A 13 -7.27 8.58 -4.74
N SER A 14 -6.63 7.64 -4.04
CA SER A 14 -6.57 6.24 -4.47
C SER A 14 -7.93 5.54 -4.35
N GLY A 15 -8.71 5.86 -3.31
CA GLY A 15 -10.08 5.39 -3.17
C GLY A 15 -10.97 5.87 -4.32
N LEU A 16 -10.91 7.16 -4.67
CA LEU A 16 -11.67 7.72 -5.80
C LEU A 16 -11.26 7.11 -7.13
N ASP A 17 -9.97 6.84 -7.34
CA ASP A 17 -9.49 6.14 -8.54
C ASP A 17 -10.10 4.73 -8.67
N LEU A 18 -10.04 3.92 -7.62
CA LEU A 18 -10.65 2.58 -7.60
C LEU A 18 -12.17 2.61 -7.75
N LEU A 19 -12.83 3.71 -7.37
CA LEU A 19 -14.27 3.90 -7.54
C LEU A 19 -14.65 4.49 -8.91
N GLY A 20 -13.68 4.78 -9.79
CA GLY A 20 -13.92 5.41 -11.09
C GLY A 20 -14.42 6.86 -10.97
N LYS A 21 -13.97 7.57 -9.93
CA LYS A 21 -14.39 8.94 -9.56
C LYS A 21 -13.21 9.91 -9.46
N LEU A 22 -12.07 9.57 -10.03
CA LEU A 22 -10.90 10.45 -10.03
C LEU A 22 -11.15 11.75 -10.81
N ASP A 23 -12.00 11.73 -11.84
CA ASP A 23 -12.36 12.91 -12.65
C ASP A 23 -13.15 13.97 -11.87
N ASP A 24 -13.67 13.62 -10.70
CA ASP A 24 -14.38 14.56 -9.81
C ASP A 24 -13.40 15.45 -8.99
N LEU A 25 -12.10 15.19 -9.10
CA LEU A 25 -11.01 16.01 -8.56
C LEU A 25 -10.36 16.88 -9.63
N ASP A 26 -9.93 18.07 -9.23
CA ASP A 26 -8.99 18.87 -10.02
C ASP A 26 -7.60 18.22 -9.93
N ARG A 27 -7.22 17.49 -10.99
CA ARG A 27 -5.97 16.73 -11.03
C ARG A 27 -4.76 17.65 -11.00
N GLU A 28 -4.77 18.74 -11.75
CA GLU A 28 -3.65 19.69 -11.82
C GLU A 28 -3.44 20.37 -10.47
N GLN A 29 -4.51 20.87 -9.85
CA GLN A 29 -4.43 21.45 -8.51
C GLN A 29 -3.90 20.44 -7.48
N THR A 30 -4.34 19.18 -7.57
CA THR A 30 -3.89 18.12 -6.66
C THR A 30 -2.40 17.79 -6.86
N ILE A 31 -1.93 17.74 -8.11
CA ILE A 31 -0.51 17.55 -8.43
C ILE A 31 0.33 18.69 -7.86
N GLU A 32 -0.07 19.95 -8.07
CA GLU A 32 0.64 21.11 -7.51
C GLU A 32 0.66 21.09 -5.98
N TYR A 33 -0.46 20.69 -5.36
CA TYR A 33 -0.54 20.52 -3.91
C TYR A 33 0.45 19.46 -3.41
N ILE A 34 0.57 18.30 -4.09
CA ILE A 34 1.53 17.27 -3.69
C ILE A 34 2.96 17.79 -3.84
N TYR A 35 3.28 18.46 -4.95
CA TYR A 35 4.61 19.02 -5.18
C TYR A 35 4.99 20.13 -4.20
N SER A 36 4.02 20.85 -3.61
CA SER A 36 4.33 21.85 -2.57
C SER A 36 4.88 21.22 -1.28
N TYR A 37 4.76 19.90 -1.11
CA TYR A 37 5.31 19.16 0.03
C TYR A 37 6.68 18.53 -0.29
N GLN A 38 7.16 18.62 -1.53
CA GLN A 38 8.49 18.14 -1.86
C GLN A 38 9.55 19.03 -1.19
N SER A 39 10.52 18.41 -0.52
CA SER A 39 11.63 19.13 0.07
C SER A 39 12.49 19.82 -0.99
N PRO A 40 12.79 21.12 -0.81
CA PRO A 40 13.69 21.83 -1.71
C PRO A 40 15.17 21.51 -1.44
N LEU A 41 15.49 20.77 -0.37
CA LEU A 41 16.86 20.56 0.09
C LEU A 41 17.54 19.40 -0.66
N PRO A 42 18.81 19.56 -1.09
CA PRO A 42 19.51 18.57 -1.92
C PRO A 42 19.91 17.29 -1.17
N ASP A 43 20.13 17.37 0.14
CA ASP A 43 20.59 16.28 1.00
C ASP A 43 19.54 15.82 2.03
N HIS A 44 18.36 16.43 1.96
CA HIS A 44 17.17 16.12 2.75
C HIS A 44 15.96 16.05 1.81
N GLY A 45 16.02 15.17 0.81
CA GLY A 45 14.96 14.98 -0.17
C GLY A 45 13.79 14.16 0.34
N GLY A 46 12.72 14.09 -0.46
CA GLY A 46 11.47 13.42 -0.13
C GLY A 46 10.33 14.41 0.05
N PHE A 47 9.23 13.95 0.66
CA PHE A 47 8.03 14.74 0.89
C PHE A 47 7.73 14.87 2.38
N TYR A 48 7.28 16.05 2.79
CA TYR A 48 6.77 16.34 4.13
C TYR A 48 5.37 15.75 4.31
N GLY A 49 4.93 15.59 5.56
CA GLY A 49 3.56 15.14 5.87
C GLY A 49 2.56 16.27 6.11
N CYS A 50 3.06 17.45 6.41
CA CYS A 50 2.33 18.71 6.62
C CYS A 50 3.07 19.85 5.91
N PRO A 51 2.44 21.01 5.68
CA PRO A 51 3.15 22.20 5.24
C PRO A 51 4.30 22.51 6.20
N ARG A 52 5.42 23.01 5.67
CA ARG A 52 6.55 23.45 6.49
C ARG A 52 6.12 24.59 7.40
N VAL A 53 6.63 24.58 8.63
CA VAL A 53 6.44 25.66 9.60
C VAL A 53 7.76 26.40 9.76
N ASP A 54 7.78 27.72 9.67
CA ASP A 54 9.01 28.48 9.87
C ASP A 54 9.36 28.53 11.36
N PHE A 55 10.49 27.95 11.74
CA PHE A 55 11.00 28.03 13.11
C PHE A 55 12.06 29.13 13.25
N GLN A 56 12.12 29.75 14.44
CA GLN A 56 13.03 30.87 14.72
C GLN A 56 14.52 30.48 14.74
N SER A 57 14.83 29.18 14.80
CA SER A 57 16.19 28.63 14.80
C SER A 57 16.35 27.63 13.66
N ALA A 58 17.47 27.71 12.94
CA ALA A 58 17.82 26.77 11.88
C ALA A 58 17.93 25.32 12.38
N GLU A 59 18.37 25.11 13.63
CA GLU A 59 18.45 23.78 14.23
C GLU A 59 17.06 23.21 14.51
N ILE A 60 16.17 24.04 15.07
CA ILE A 60 14.78 23.65 15.34
C ILE A 60 14.04 23.42 14.02
N ASP A 61 14.25 24.27 13.02
CA ASP A 61 13.68 24.11 11.69
C ASP A 61 14.07 22.75 11.09
N LYS A 62 15.36 22.44 11.12
CA LYS A 62 15.88 21.17 10.61
C LYS A 62 15.28 19.98 11.33
N CYS A 63 15.15 20.04 12.66
CA CYS A 63 14.60 18.95 13.46
C CYS A 63 13.10 18.72 13.25
N ASN A 64 12.33 19.77 12.92
CA ASN A 64 10.86 19.66 12.83
C ASN A 64 10.35 19.56 11.39
N ASN A 65 11.02 20.18 10.42
CA ASN A 65 10.68 20.10 9.01
C ASN A 65 11.49 18.99 8.32
N GLN A 66 11.16 17.74 8.63
CA GLN A 66 11.81 16.57 8.06
C GLN A 66 10.91 15.87 7.03
N PRO A 67 11.43 15.57 5.82
CA PRO A 67 10.75 14.67 4.92
C PRO A 67 10.66 13.29 5.58
N HIS A 68 9.58 12.57 5.30
CA HIS A 68 9.31 11.28 5.93
C HIS A 68 9.18 10.22 4.85
N ILE A 69 9.76 9.04 5.09
CA ILE A 69 9.79 7.98 4.08
C ILE A 69 8.38 7.55 3.63
N ALA A 70 7.43 7.42 4.57
CA ALA A 70 6.04 7.09 4.23
C ALA A 70 5.33 8.20 3.43
N ASN A 71 5.60 9.47 3.73
CA ASN A 71 5.03 10.61 2.98
C ASN A 71 5.62 10.68 1.57
N THR A 72 6.89 10.34 1.42
CA THR A 72 7.56 10.21 0.11
C THR A 72 6.92 9.09 -0.71
N TYR A 73 6.68 7.92 -0.10
CA TYR A 73 5.96 6.80 -0.72
C TYR A 73 4.57 7.23 -1.22
N VAL A 74 3.70 7.76 -0.36
CA VAL A 74 2.33 8.10 -0.76
C VAL A 74 2.28 9.24 -1.77
N ALA A 75 3.21 10.20 -1.71
CA ALA A 75 3.29 11.28 -2.69
C ALA A 75 3.57 10.74 -4.10
N LEU A 76 4.56 9.86 -4.26
CA LEU A 76 4.89 9.25 -5.54
C LEU A 76 3.73 8.42 -6.09
N VAL A 77 3.08 7.64 -5.23
CA VAL A 77 1.93 6.83 -5.61
C VAL A 77 0.73 7.69 -6.04
N MET A 78 0.45 8.79 -5.33
CA MET A 78 -0.60 9.73 -5.75
C MET A 78 -0.30 10.40 -7.09
N LEU A 79 0.95 10.83 -7.31
CA LEU A 79 1.37 11.41 -8.59
C LEU A 79 1.14 10.43 -9.76
N ILE A 80 1.46 9.15 -9.56
CA ILE A 80 1.18 8.08 -10.53
C ILE A 80 -0.33 7.94 -10.79
N ILE A 81 -1.16 7.88 -9.73
CA ILE A 81 -2.63 7.79 -9.86
C ILE A 81 -3.20 8.94 -10.68
N LEU A 82 -2.67 10.16 -10.46
CA LEU A 82 -3.09 11.39 -11.11
C LEU A 82 -2.58 11.53 -12.56
N GLY A 83 -1.62 10.70 -12.97
CA GLY A 83 -1.04 10.67 -14.32
C GLY A 83 0.13 11.62 -14.51
N ASP A 84 0.82 12.03 -13.44
CA ASP A 84 2.05 12.82 -13.52
C ASP A 84 3.22 11.98 -14.07
N ASP A 85 4.15 12.62 -14.77
CA ASP A 85 5.30 11.96 -15.41
C ASP A 85 6.54 11.83 -14.49
N LEU A 86 6.42 12.30 -13.23
CA LEU A 86 7.44 12.31 -12.19
C LEU A 86 8.72 13.06 -12.57
N ARG A 87 8.75 13.86 -13.64
CA ARG A 87 9.96 14.60 -14.06
C ARG A 87 10.38 15.67 -13.06
N ARG A 88 9.42 16.22 -12.31
CA ARG A 88 9.65 17.22 -11.26
C ARG A 88 10.09 16.62 -9.92
N VAL A 89 10.08 15.29 -9.79
CA VAL A 89 10.59 14.61 -8.59
C VAL A 89 12.11 14.72 -8.56
N ASN A 90 12.66 15.24 -7.46
CA ASN A 90 14.09 15.33 -7.23
C ASN A 90 14.65 13.95 -6.81
N ARG A 91 14.86 13.09 -7.81
CA ARG A 91 15.39 11.73 -7.63
C ARG A 91 16.72 11.71 -6.89
N SER A 92 17.60 12.68 -7.15
CA SER A 92 18.93 12.74 -6.51
C SER A 92 18.81 12.99 -5.01
N SER A 93 17.99 13.96 -4.58
CA SER A 93 17.82 14.23 -3.15
C SER A 93 17.11 13.10 -2.41
N ILE A 94 16.13 12.44 -3.05
CA ILE A 94 15.49 11.23 -2.50
C ILE A 94 16.51 10.10 -2.34
N GLY A 95 17.41 9.90 -3.31
CA GLY A 95 18.50 8.91 -3.21
C GLY A 95 19.42 9.18 -2.02
N HIS A 96 19.76 10.44 -1.74
CA HIS A 96 20.52 10.78 -0.54
C HIS A 96 19.76 10.46 0.75
N SER A 97 18.46 10.76 0.81
CA SER A 97 17.62 10.44 1.98
C SER A 97 17.49 8.94 2.20
N LEU A 98 17.26 8.15 1.15
CA LEU A 98 17.18 6.68 1.26
C LEU A 98 18.43 6.08 1.88
N ARG A 99 19.61 6.54 1.46
CA ARG A 99 20.90 6.09 2.02
C ARG A 99 21.04 6.45 3.49
N LYS A 100 20.51 7.62 3.91
CA LYS A 100 20.51 8.05 5.32
C LYS A 100 19.48 7.30 6.15
N TRP A 101 18.33 6.93 5.58
CA TRP A 101 17.28 6.23 6.33
C TRP A 101 17.59 4.75 6.57
N GLN A 102 18.47 4.15 5.77
CA GLN A 102 18.87 2.76 5.94
C GLN A 102 19.86 2.60 7.10
N LEU A 103 19.57 1.65 8.01
CA LEU A 103 20.44 1.28 9.12
C LEU A 103 21.36 0.11 8.75
N ASP A 104 22.38 -0.12 9.56
CA ASP A 104 23.40 -1.18 9.36
C ASP A 104 22.80 -2.59 9.29
N ASP A 105 21.69 -2.84 9.98
CA ASP A 105 20.99 -4.12 9.96
C ASP A 105 20.15 -4.34 8.69
N GLY A 106 20.02 -3.31 7.83
CA GLY A 106 19.23 -3.31 6.61
C GLY A 106 17.80 -2.79 6.78
N SER A 107 17.36 -2.52 8.00
CA SER A 107 16.08 -1.85 8.26
C SER A 107 16.12 -0.37 7.83
N PHE A 108 14.97 0.27 7.87
CA PHE A 108 14.84 1.70 7.56
C PHE A 108 14.15 2.44 8.71
N CYS A 109 14.63 3.63 9.02
CA CYS A 109 13.96 4.61 9.86
C CYS A 109 12.98 5.48 9.04
N CYS A 110 12.08 6.17 9.73
CA CYS A 110 11.14 7.09 9.10
C CYS A 110 11.70 8.51 8.93
N VAL A 111 12.57 8.90 9.87
CA VAL A 111 13.43 10.09 9.86
C VAL A 111 14.75 9.73 10.57
N HIS A 112 15.91 10.19 10.07
CA HIS A 112 17.21 9.82 10.64
C HIS A 112 18.26 10.92 10.45
N CYS A 113 19.28 10.94 11.32
CA CYS A 113 20.48 11.80 11.23
C CYS A 113 20.28 13.32 11.41
N ILE A 114 19.20 13.78 12.05
CA ILE A 114 18.96 15.21 12.28
C ILE A 114 18.79 15.57 13.77
N SER A 115 18.25 14.67 14.59
CA SER A 115 18.22 14.79 16.05
C SER A 115 19.01 13.65 16.70
N SER A 116 19.31 13.77 18.00
CA SER A 116 19.92 12.71 18.81
C SER A 116 18.99 11.52 19.10
N LEU A 117 17.77 11.54 18.54
CA LEU A 117 16.77 10.50 18.69
C LEU A 117 16.48 9.91 17.31
N ASP A 118 16.96 8.70 17.09
CA ASP A 118 16.55 7.92 15.95
C ASP A 118 15.05 7.62 16.04
N SER A 119 14.36 7.71 14.90
CA SER A 119 13.00 7.19 14.83
C SER A 119 13.00 5.68 14.99
N GLU A 120 11.82 5.10 15.17
CA GLU A 120 11.68 3.66 15.07
C GLU A 120 12.10 3.14 13.68
N SER A 121 12.55 1.89 13.63
CA SER A 121 12.85 1.17 12.40
C SER A 121 12.09 -0.15 12.36
N ASP A 122 11.44 -0.43 11.24
CA ASP A 122 10.67 -1.67 11.04
C ASP A 122 10.31 -1.91 9.57
N ILE A 123 9.66 -3.05 9.32
CA ILE A 123 9.28 -3.53 7.99
C ILE A 123 8.35 -2.56 7.22
N ARG A 124 7.63 -1.65 7.88
CA ARG A 124 6.78 -0.66 7.20
C ARG A 124 7.63 0.29 6.37
N PHE A 125 8.76 0.72 6.92
CA PHE A 125 9.68 1.63 6.23
C PHE A 125 10.53 0.91 5.19
N VAL A 126 10.79 -0.38 5.39
CA VAL A 126 11.36 -1.25 4.36
C VAL A 126 10.44 -1.30 3.12
N TYR A 127 9.12 -1.49 3.30
CA TYR A 127 8.17 -1.43 2.18
C TYR A 127 8.14 -0.04 1.51
N CYS A 128 8.16 1.03 2.29
CA CYS A 128 8.20 2.40 1.74
C CYS A 128 9.47 2.60 0.90
N ALA A 129 10.65 2.19 1.41
CA ALA A 129 11.92 2.26 0.70
C ALA A 129 11.90 1.43 -0.60
N ALA A 130 11.40 0.19 -0.52
CA ALA A 130 11.23 -0.69 -1.68
C ALA A 130 10.40 -0.03 -2.77
N THR A 131 9.26 0.55 -2.37
CA THR A 131 8.31 1.19 -3.29
C THR A 131 8.89 2.43 -3.95
N ILE A 132 9.59 3.27 -3.18
CA ILE A 132 10.29 4.45 -3.72
C ILE A 132 11.36 4.00 -4.73
N CYS A 133 12.16 2.99 -4.39
CA CYS A 133 13.19 2.47 -5.31
C CYS A 133 12.58 1.84 -6.56
N TYR A 134 11.47 1.11 -6.42
CA TYR A 134 10.73 0.51 -7.53
C TYR A 134 10.19 1.59 -8.49
N ILE A 135 9.58 2.65 -7.97
CA ILE A 135 8.99 3.72 -8.79
C ILE A 135 10.07 4.57 -9.48
N LEU A 136 11.16 4.89 -8.77
CA LEU A 136 12.15 5.87 -9.23
C LEU A 136 13.44 5.26 -9.78
N ASP A 137 13.56 3.93 -9.78
CA ASP A 137 14.77 3.18 -10.11
C ASP A 137 16.00 3.63 -9.28
N LEU A 138 15.81 3.71 -7.96
CA LEU A 138 16.82 4.18 -6.99
C LEU A 138 17.48 3.06 -6.20
N TRP A 139 17.47 1.82 -6.71
CA TRP A 139 18.08 0.67 -6.03
C TRP A 139 19.58 0.84 -5.73
N HIS A 140 20.29 1.64 -6.53
CA HIS A 140 21.70 1.97 -6.32
C HIS A 140 21.96 2.86 -5.08
N ALA A 141 20.91 3.45 -4.49
CA ALA A 141 21.03 4.32 -3.34
C ALA A 141 21.10 3.58 -2.00
N ILE A 142 20.75 2.29 -1.98
CA ILE A 142 20.61 1.47 -0.78
C ILE A 142 21.43 0.17 -0.87
N ASP A 143 21.72 -0.43 0.27
CA ASP A 143 22.21 -1.81 0.36
C ASP A 143 21.04 -2.79 0.27
N VAL A 144 20.81 -3.29 -0.95
CA VAL A 144 19.75 -4.26 -1.26
C VAL A 144 19.92 -5.59 -0.51
N GLU A 145 21.15 -6.01 -0.27
CA GLU A 145 21.43 -7.29 0.38
C GLU A 145 21.20 -7.19 1.88
N ALA A 146 21.57 -6.07 2.52
CA ALA A 146 21.22 -5.80 3.91
C ALA A 146 19.70 -5.76 4.11
N MET A 147 18.99 -5.03 3.25
CA MET A 147 17.53 -4.98 3.27
C MET A 147 16.89 -6.36 3.14
N THR A 148 17.38 -7.19 2.21
CA THR A 148 16.88 -8.56 2.01
C THR A 148 17.12 -9.43 3.25
N ARG A 149 18.31 -9.34 3.86
CA ARG A 149 18.63 -10.05 5.11
C ARG A 149 17.71 -9.64 6.26
N PHE A 150 17.42 -8.35 6.41
CA PHE A 150 16.49 -7.87 7.45
C PHE A 150 15.08 -8.44 7.26
N ILE A 151 14.58 -8.45 6.02
CA ILE A 151 13.24 -9.02 5.72
C ILE A 151 13.21 -10.50 6.09
N TYR A 152 14.19 -11.29 5.66
CA TYR A 152 14.25 -12.72 5.99
C TYR A 152 14.37 -12.98 7.49
N ALA A 153 15.19 -12.19 8.21
CA ALA A 153 15.31 -12.29 9.66
C ALA A 153 14.01 -11.91 10.40
N SER A 154 13.10 -11.18 9.74
CA SER A 154 11.80 -10.79 10.29
C SER A 154 10.69 -11.83 10.09
N GLN A 155 10.97 -12.93 9.40
CA GLN A 155 10.05 -14.06 9.29
C GLN A 155 10.02 -14.83 10.61
N SER A 156 8.81 -15.05 11.15
CA SER A 156 8.60 -15.76 12.41
C SER A 156 8.41 -17.26 12.21
N TYR A 157 8.27 -17.99 13.33
CA TYR A 157 8.14 -19.45 13.35
C TYR A 157 6.89 -19.97 12.60
N ASP A 158 5.87 -19.13 12.47
CA ASP A 158 4.61 -19.42 11.80
C ASP A 158 4.60 -19.04 10.31
N GLY A 159 5.78 -18.72 9.75
CA GLY A 159 6.00 -18.42 8.34
C GLY A 159 5.65 -16.98 7.93
N ALA A 160 4.91 -16.25 8.75
CA ALA A 160 4.55 -14.85 8.51
C ALA A 160 5.59 -13.87 9.08
N PHE A 161 5.37 -12.58 8.88
CA PHE A 161 6.35 -11.54 9.26
C PHE A 161 5.81 -10.64 10.35
N GLY A 162 6.69 -10.29 11.28
CA GLY A 162 6.46 -9.24 12.27
C GLY A 162 7.10 -7.91 11.88
N MET A 163 7.11 -6.95 12.82
CA MET A 163 7.72 -5.62 12.65
C MET A 163 9.23 -5.69 12.39
N GLY A 164 9.88 -6.70 12.98
CA GLY A 164 11.31 -6.99 12.84
C GLY A 164 11.64 -8.37 13.41
N PRO A 165 12.93 -8.74 13.47
CA PRO A 165 13.36 -10.03 13.99
C PRO A 165 12.84 -10.34 15.40
N GLY A 166 12.30 -11.55 15.59
CA GLY A 166 11.78 -12.03 16.88
C GLY A 166 10.43 -11.45 17.31
N THR A 167 9.78 -10.63 16.47
CA THR A 167 8.46 -10.05 16.78
C THR A 167 7.30 -10.95 16.33
N GLU A 168 6.11 -10.72 16.91
CA GLU A 168 4.88 -11.44 16.55
C GLU A 168 4.46 -11.16 15.11
N SER A 169 4.09 -12.21 14.38
CA SER A 169 3.59 -12.11 13.01
C SER A 169 2.32 -11.29 12.90
N HIS A 170 2.27 -10.39 11.91
CA HIS A 170 1.20 -9.41 11.75
C HIS A 170 0.84 -9.21 10.27
N GLY A 171 -0.45 -9.08 9.95
CA GLY A 171 -0.94 -9.05 8.56
C GLY A 171 -0.38 -7.87 7.75
N GLY A 172 -0.29 -6.69 8.35
CA GLY A 172 0.31 -5.51 7.69
C GLY A 172 1.82 -5.67 7.47
N CYS A 173 2.53 -6.27 8.42
CA CYS A 173 3.96 -6.54 8.33
C CYS A 173 4.26 -7.59 7.25
N THR A 174 3.42 -8.62 7.20
CA THR A 174 3.46 -9.67 6.19
C THR A 174 3.26 -9.11 4.79
N TYR A 175 2.28 -8.24 4.59
CA TYR A 175 2.13 -7.53 3.32
C TYR A 175 3.39 -6.74 2.96
N CYS A 176 3.91 -5.93 3.90
CA CYS A 176 5.09 -5.10 3.65
C CYS A 176 6.31 -5.94 3.23
N ALA A 177 6.57 -7.06 3.93
CA ALA A 177 7.65 -7.98 3.61
C ALA A 177 7.47 -8.66 2.26
N VAL A 178 6.28 -9.22 1.99
CA VAL A 178 5.98 -9.92 0.73
C VAL A 178 6.06 -8.98 -0.47
N ALA A 179 5.49 -7.78 -0.37
CA ALA A 179 5.55 -6.77 -1.41
C ALA A 179 6.99 -6.30 -1.65
N ALA A 180 7.76 -6.02 -0.58
CA ALA A 180 9.17 -5.65 -0.71
C ALA A 180 9.99 -6.76 -1.39
N LEU A 181 9.85 -8.02 -0.97
CA LEU A 181 10.53 -9.16 -1.61
C LEU A 181 10.13 -9.33 -3.08
N ARG A 182 8.88 -9.03 -3.42
CA ARG A 182 8.41 -9.07 -4.81
C ARG A 182 9.09 -7.98 -5.65
N MET A 183 9.18 -6.75 -5.14
CA MET A 183 9.92 -5.65 -5.79
C MET A 183 11.41 -5.99 -5.92
N LEU A 184 12.00 -6.64 -4.90
CA LEU A 184 13.39 -7.10 -4.94
C LEU A 184 13.63 -8.27 -5.91
N GLY A 185 12.57 -8.92 -6.42
CA GLY A 185 12.69 -10.13 -7.22
C GLY A 185 13.20 -11.34 -6.42
N ARG A 186 13.00 -11.34 -5.10
CA ARG A 186 13.49 -12.35 -4.14
C ARG A 186 12.36 -13.13 -3.44
N LEU A 187 11.11 -12.92 -3.86
CA LEU A 187 9.96 -13.62 -3.27
C LEU A 187 9.99 -15.13 -3.55
N ALA A 188 10.53 -15.56 -4.70
CA ALA A 188 10.65 -16.97 -5.05
C ALA A 188 11.63 -17.73 -4.15
N ASP A 189 12.61 -17.02 -3.59
CA ASP A 189 13.66 -17.57 -2.73
C ASP A 189 13.22 -17.67 -1.26
N LEU A 190 12.01 -17.20 -0.94
CA LEU A 190 11.51 -17.16 0.44
C LEU A 190 11.27 -18.59 0.98
N PRO A 191 11.88 -18.97 2.11
CA PRO A 191 11.62 -20.26 2.73
C PRO A 191 10.20 -20.34 3.29
N CYS A 192 9.70 -21.57 3.45
CA CYS A 192 8.41 -21.85 4.09
C CYS A 192 7.22 -21.10 3.47
N LYS A 193 7.23 -20.85 2.16
CA LYS A 193 6.15 -20.15 1.45
C LYS A 193 4.77 -20.79 1.66
N ASP A 194 4.70 -22.13 1.71
CA ASP A 194 3.45 -22.84 1.97
C ASP A 194 2.88 -22.55 3.38
N LEU A 195 3.75 -22.44 4.38
CA LEU A 195 3.37 -22.09 5.75
C LEU A 195 2.89 -20.63 5.82
N LEU A 196 3.55 -19.72 5.11
CA LEU A 196 3.11 -18.34 4.96
C LEU A 196 1.71 -18.24 4.31
N VAL A 197 1.47 -19.01 3.25
CA VAL A 197 0.15 -19.05 2.60
C VAL A 197 -0.91 -19.59 3.58
N ASP A 198 -0.63 -20.69 4.27
CA ASP A 198 -1.54 -21.25 5.30
C ASP A 198 -1.83 -20.21 6.40
N TRP A 199 -0.81 -19.49 6.88
CA TRP A 199 -0.97 -18.42 7.85
C TRP A 199 -1.93 -17.34 7.35
N CYS A 200 -1.74 -16.85 6.13
CA CYS A 200 -2.61 -15.82 5.52
C CYS A 200 -4.05 -16.32 5.35
N VAL A 201 -4.25 -17.55 4.85
CA VAL A 201 -5.59 -18.13 4.66
C VAL A 201 -6.33 -18.24 5.99
N ARG A 202 -5.67 -18.65 7.07
CA ARG A 202 -6.26 -18.73 8.43
C ARG A 202 -6.53 -17.37 9.08
N ARG A 203 -6.19 -16.25 8.44
CA ARG A 203 -6.65 -14.93 8.88
C ARG A 203 -8.06 -14.62 8.39
N GLN A 204 -8.56 -15.31 7.37
CA GLN A 204 -9.95 -15.14 6.93
C GLN A 204 -10.90 -15.94 7.82
N VAL A 205 -11.49 -15.24 8.79
CA VAL A 205 -12.49 -15.77 9.73
C VAL A 205 -13.89 -15.33 9.29
N SER A 206 -14.62 -14.58 10.12
CA SER A 206 -15.83 -13.83 9.70
C SER A 206 -15.53 -12.54 8.93
N GLY A 207 -14.25 -12.21 8.78
CA GLY A 207 -13.60 -11.05 8.19
C GLY A 207 -12.10 -11.37 8.12
N PHE A 208 -11.22 -10.39 8.33
CA PHE A 208 -9.77 -10.66 8.40
C PHE A 208 -9.16 -10.21 9.73
N GLN A 209 -8.49 -11.12 10.42
CA GLN A 209 -7.72 -10.79 11.63
C GLN A 209 -6.28 -10.40 11.27
N GLY A 210 -5.73 -9.42 11.98
CA GLY A 210 -4.34 -9.01 11.79
C GLY A 210 -3.31 -9.97 12.39
N ARG A 211 -3.74 -10.73 13.40
CA ARG A 211 -2.94 -11.67 14.18
C ARG A 211 -3.82 -12.84 14.63
N ILE A 212 -3.19 -13.92 15.07
CA ILE A 212 -3.88 -15.09 15.63
C ILE A 212 -4.65 -14.67 16.90
N GLU A 213 -5.87 -15.17 17.07
CA GLU A 213 -6.76 -14.89 18.22
C GLU A 213 -7.09 -13.39 18.43
N LYS A 214 -7.11 -12.58 17.35
CA LYS A 214 -7.56 -11.18 17.40
C LYS A 214 -8.83 -10.98 16.60
N ASP A 215 -9.59 -9.95 16.97
CA ASP A 215 -10.82 -9.60 16.25
C ASP A 215 -10.53 -9.23 14.79
N ALA A 216 -11.53 -9.50 13.96
CA ALA A 216 -11.50 -9.10 12.56
C ALA A 216 -11.55 -7.57 12.42
N ASP A 217 -10.81 -7.06 11.44
CA ASP A 217 -10.70 -5.64 11.13
C ASP A 217 -10.70 -5.46 9.61
N SER A 218 -11.51 -4.50 9.14
CA SER A 218 -11.80 -4.26 7.72
C SER A 218 -10.55 -3.96 6.90
N CYS A 219 -9.51 -3.34 7.46
CA CYS A 219 -8.31 -3.03 6.69
C CYS A 219 -7.51 -4.28 6.29
N TYR A 220 -7.62 -5.38 7.05
CA TYR A 220 -6.93 -6.63 6.71
C TYR A 220 -7.53 -7.35 5.50
N SER A 221 -8.71 -6.94 5.02
CA SER A 221 -9.21 -7.38 3.71
C SER A 221 -8.23 -7.04 2.59
N PHE A 222 -7.51 -5.92 2.71
CA PHE A 222 -6.39 -5.58 1.83
C PHE A 222 -5.07 -6.18 2.29
N TRP A 223 -4.65 -5.98 3.54
CA TRP A 223 -3.30 -6.40 3.95
C TRP A 223 -3.09 -7.92 3.79
N VAL A 224 -4.05 -8.74 4.23
CA VAL A 224 -3.96 -10.19 4.05
C VAL A 224 -4.32 -10.59 2.63
N GLY A 225 -5.41 -10.04 2.07
CA GLY A 225 -5.86 -10.38 0.72
C GLY A 225 -4.82 -10.05 -0.36
N GLY A 226 -4.18 -8.89 -0.26
CA GLY A 226 -3.09 -8.45 -1.13
C GLY A 226 -1.85 -9.32 -0.96
N SER A 227 -1.54 -9.77 0.26
CA SER A 227 -0.47 -10.76 0.48
C SER A 227 -0.76 -12.07 -0.25
N LEU A 228 -1.98 -12.60 -0.18
CA LEU A 228 -2.39 -13.81 -0.92
C LEU A 228 -2.27 -13.60 -2.44
N GLN A 229 -2.72 -12.45 -2.96
CA GLN A 229 -2.59 -12.13 -4.39
C GLN A 229 -1.11 -12.09 -4.81
N LEU A 230 -0.23 -11.44 -4.04
CA LEU A 230 1.20 -11.37 -4.32
C LEU A 230 1.91 -12.73 -4.25
N LEU A 231 1.43 -13.62 -3.39
CA LEU A 231 1.94 -14.99 -3.29
C LEU A 231 1.47 -15.89 -4.45
N GLY A 232 0.47 -15.45 -5.23
CA GLY A 232 -0.18 -16.24 -6.28
C GLY A 232 -1.16 -17.27 -5.73
N ALA A 233 -1.72 -17.01 -4.54
CA ALA A 233 -2.57 -17.94 -3.81
C ALA A 233 -4.06 -17.55 -3.96
N ASP A 234 -4.82 -18.35 -4.72
CA ASP A 234 -6.25 -18.15 -4.96
C ASP A 234 -7.12 -18.86 -3.91
N PHE A 235 -7.04 -18.36 -2.66
CA PHE A 235 -7.78 -18.91 -1.51
C PHE A 235 -8.64 -17.86 -0.81
N LEU A 236 -8.77 -16.66 -1.38
CA LEU A 236 -9.66 -15.63 -0.85
C LEU A 236 -11.11 -16.12 -0.99
N HIS A 237 -11.90 -16.03 0.09
CA HIS A 237 -13.35 -16.24 0.01
C HIS A 237 -14.06 -14.88 -0.21
N PRO A 238 -14.35 -14.48 -1.46
CA PRO A 238 -14.85 -13.13 -1.77
C PRO A 238 -16.23 -12.85 -1.15
N ASP A 239 -17.11 -13.85 -1.10
CA ASP A 239 -18.47 -13.68 -0.55
C ASP A 239 -18.45 -13.40 0.97
N GLU A 240 -17.55 -14.04 1.72
CA GLU A 240 -17.37 -13.78 3.15
C GLU A 240 -16.76 -12.40 3.39
N CYS A 241 -15.73 -12.04 2.60
CA CYS A 241 -15.12 -10.72 2.67
C CYS A 241 -16.16 -9.61 2.40
N LEU A 242 -16.95 -9.76 1.34
CA LEU A 242 -18.03 -8.83 1.02
C LEU A 242 -19.04 -8.69 2.17
N ARG A 243 -19.50 -9.82 2.72
CA ARG A 243 -20.46 -9.82 3.83
C ARG A 243 -19.90 -9.13 5.08
N PHE A 244 -18.62 -9.30 5.38
CA PHE A 244 -17.95 -8.59 6.46
C PHE A 244 -17.87 -7.08 6.22
N LEU A 245 -17.35 -6.68 5.05
CA LEU A 245 -17.18 -5.26 4.71
C LEU A 245 -18.52 -4.53 4.67
N LYS A 246 -19.60 -5.19 4.22
CA LYS A 246 -20.94 -4.60 4.29
C LYS A 246 -21.44 -4.31 5.69
N ARG A 247 -21.08 -5.14 6.68
CA ARG A 247 -21.39 -4.85 8.10
C ARG A 247 -20.55 -3.69 8.64
N CYS A 248 -19.39 -3.43 8.05
CA CYS A 248 -18.53 -2.30 8.40
C CYS A 248 -18.89 -1.00 7.65
N GLU A 249 -19.80 -1.04 6.67
CA GLU A 249 -20.19 0.14 5.90
C GLU A 249 -21.17 1.02 6.71
N SER A 250 -20.81 2.28 6.90
CA SER A 250 -21.67 3.26 7.54
C SER A 250 -22.69 3.80 6.53
N GLN A 251 -23.95 3.38 6.68
CA GLN A 251 -25.05 3.89 5.84
C GLN A 251 -25.41 5.35 6.15
N ARG A 252 -25.07 5.84 7.36
CA ARG A 252 -25.39 7.19 7.80
C ARG A 252 -24.39 8.22 7.30
N PHE A 253 -23.11 7.89 7.38
CA PHE A 253 -22.02 8.84 7.08
C PHE A 253 -21.34 8.55 5.74
N GLY A 254 -21.60 7.39 5.11
CA GLY A 254 -20.71 6.83 4.10
C GLY A 254 -19.41 6.31 4.74
N GLY A 255 -18.56 5.64 3.96
CA GLY A 255 -17.31 5.11 4.49
C GLY A 255 -17.42 3.75 5.16
N PHE A 256 -16.26 3.20 5.51
CA PHE A 256 -16.14 1.97 6.27
C PHE A 256 -15.43 2.22 7.59
N GLN A 257 -15.89 1.52 8.61
CA GLN A 257 -15.29 1.50 9.94
C GLN A 257 -14.45 0.23 10.15
N LYS A 258 -13.68 0.21 11.23
CA LYS A 258 -12.75 -0.88 11.56
C LYS A 258 -13.44 -2.24 11.73
N PHE A 259 -14.50 -2.28 12.54
CA PHE A 259 -15.32 -3.47 12.80
C PHE A 259 -16.78 -3.02 12.94
N PRO A 260 -17.79 -3.90 12.76
CA PRO A 260 -19.19 -3.48 12.65
C PRO A 260 -19.72 -2.63 13.81
N GLU A 261 -19.20 -2.83 15.01
CA GLU A 261 -19.61 -2.14 16.24
C GLU A 261 -18.90 -0.79 16.45
N ALA A 262 -17.89 -0.45 15.63
CA ALA A 262 -17.16 0.80 15.75
C ALA A 262 -18.10 1.99 15.42
N PRO A 263 -18.02 3.10 16.18
CA PRO A 263 -19.02 4.15 16.10
C PRO A 263 -18.93 5.02 14.84
N PHE A 264 -17.75 5.11 14.22
CA PHE A 264 -17.50 6.00 13.10
C PHE A 264 -16.58 5.37 12.05
N PRO A 265 -16.82 5.68 10.76
CA PRO A 265 -15.90 5.37 9.67
C PRO A 265 -14.69 6.32 9.69
N ASP A 266 -13.60 5.90 9.04
CA ASP A 266 -12.43 6.74 8.79
C ASP A 266 -11.85 6.47 7.39
N LEU A 267 -10.97 7.37 6.93
CA LEU A 267 -10.42 7.30 5.57
C LEU A 267 -9.56 6.05 5.33
N LEU A 268 -8.82 5.60 6.35
CA LEU A 268 -7.94 4.44 6.23
C LEU A 268 -8.76 3.17 5.99
N HIS A 269 -9.74 2.90 6.87
CA HIS A 269 -10.58 1.72 6.74
C HIS A 269 -11.50 1.82 5.52
N SER A 270 -11.96 3.02 5.17
CA SER A 270 -12.71 3.25 3.93
C SER A 270 -11.92 2.85 2.69
N TYR A 271 -10.69 3.33 2.59
CA TYR A 271 -9.81 3.03 1.47
C TYR A 271 -9.42 1.55 1.40
N PHE A 272 -8.98 0.95 2.51
CA PHE A 272 -8.58 -0.46 2.49
C PHE A 272 -9.76 -1.41 2.33
N SER A 273 -10.99 -1.02 2.73
CA SER A 273 -12.20 -1.76 2.39
C SER A 273 -12.52 -1.69 0.89
N VAL A 274 -12.32 -0.53 0.25
CA VAL A 274 -12.42 -0.39 -1.22
C VAL A 274 -11.39 -1.28 -1.91
N CYS A 275 -10.15 -1.33 -1.42
CA CYS A 275 -9.14 -2.26 -1.92
C CYS A 275 -9.56 -3.72 -1.74
N GLY A 276 -10.11 -4.09 -0.58
CA GLY A 276 -10.65 -5.44 -0.33
C GLY A 276 -11.79 -5.81 -1.29
N LEU A 277 -12.71 -4.89 -1.58
CA LEU A 277 -13.77 -5.09 -2.58
C LEU A 277 -13.21 -5.27 -3.99
N SER A 278 -12.16 -4.53 -4.35
CA SER A 278 -11.45 -4.71 -5.62
C SER A 278 -10.79 -6.10 -5.71
N LEU A 279 -10.10 -6.55 -4.65
CA LEU A 279 -9.53 -7.91 -4.57
C LEU A 279 -10.58 -9.01 -4.69
N CYS A 280 -11.82 -8.74 -4.26
CA CYS A 280 -12.97 -9.65 -4.45
C CYS A 280 -13.57 -9.62 -5.87
N GLY A 281 -13.02 -8.82 -6.79
CA GLY A 281 -13.52 -8.68 -8.16
C GLY A 281 -14.79 -7.85 -8.29
N LEU A 282 -15.12 -7.04 -7.29
CA LEU A 282 -16.35 -6.21 -7.26
C LEU A 282 -16.13 -4.77 -7.71
N LEU A 283 -14.87 -4.32 -7.76
CA LEU A 283 -14.45 -3.01 -8.22
C LEU A 283 -13.35 -3.16 -9.28
N PRO A 284 -13.00 -2.10 -10.05
CA PRO A 284 -11.84 -2.08 -10.93
C PRO A 284 -10.61 -2.74 -10.29
N PRO A 285 -9.81 -3.49 -11.06
CA PRO A 285 -8.74 -4.32 -10.53
C PRO A 285 -7.67 -3.50 -9.81
N LEU A 286 -7.23 -4.01 -8.66
CA LEU A 286 -6.14 -3.48 -7.84
C LEU A 286 -4.84 -4.21 -8.18
N HIS A 287 -3.76 -3.45 -8.31
CA HIS A 287 -2.39 -3.95 -8.35
C HIS A 287 -1.84 -4.00 -6.92
N ALA A 288 -1.91 -5.17 -6.27
CA ALA A 288 -1.53 -5.31 -4.85
C ALA A 288 -0.06 -5.01 -4.54
N LEU A 289 0.85 -4.94 -5.52
CA LEU A 289 2.25 -4.61 -5.24
C LEU A 289 2.41 -3.15 -4.79
N LEU A 290 1.64 -2.25 -5.40
CA LEU A 290 1.67 -0.81 -5.11
C LEU A 290 0.44 -0.35 -4.30
N GLY A 291 -0.56 -1.22 -4.15
CA GLY A 291 -1.85 -0.85 -3.56
C GLY A 291 -2.52 0.26 -4.35
N VAL A 292 -2.58 0.19 -5.67
CA VAL A 292 -3.31 1.16 -6.51
C VAL A 292 -4.13 0.46 -7.59
N SER A 293 -4.98 1.20 -8.31
CA SER A 293 -5.68 0.64 -9.46
C SER A 293 -4.68 0.10 -10.50
N GLN A 294 -5.07 -0.96 -11.22
CA GLN A 294 -4.25 -1.51 -12.30
C GLN A 294 -3.92 -0.43 -13.34
N ARG A 295 -4.89 0.44 -13.67
CA ARG A 295 -4.71 1.60 -14.56
C ARG A 295 -3.54 2.49 -14.15
N ALA A 296 -3.42 2.81 -12.86
CA ALA A 296 -2.33 3.63 -12.35
C ALA A 296 -1.00 2.86 -12.41
N ALA A 297 -1.00 1.60 -11.99
CA ALA A 297 0.19 0.74 -12.01
C ALA A 297 0.77 0.55 -13.42
N ASP A 298 -0.07 0.45 -14.44
CA ASP A 298 0.34 0.27 -15.84
C ASP A 298 1.16 1.44 -16.40
N THR A 299 1.14 2.60 -15.74
CA THR A 299 1.95 3.77 -16.14
C THR A 299 3.37 3.73 -15.59
N VAL A 300 3.67 2.84 -14.64
CA VAL A 300 5.00 2.69 -14.05
C VAL A 300 5.90 1.93 -15.02
N SER A 301 6.97 2.58 -15.48
CA SER A 301 7.88 2.06 -16.50
C SER A 301 8.94 1.08 -15.99
N CYS A 302 8.95 0.78 -14.69
CA CYS A 302 9.95 -0.10 -14.09
C CYS A 302 9.71 -1.56 -14.52
N THR A 303 10.71 -2.17 -15.15
CA THR A 303 10.59 -3.53 -15.72
C THR A 303 11.61 -4.53 -15.15
N THR A 304 12.62 -4.08 -14.40
CA THR A 304 13.69 -4.93 -13.86
C THR A 304 13.93 -4.78 -12.36
N ALA A 305 14.03 -5.90 -11.65
CA ALA A 305 14.48 -6.01 -10.28
C ALA A 305 15.95 -5.56 -10.12
N PRO A 306 16.41 -5.28 -8.88
CA PRO A 306 17.83 -5.01 -8.60
C PRO A 306 18.73 -6.09 -9.20
N GLY A 307 19.76 -5.66 -9.93
CA GLY A 307 20.65 -6.56 -10.67
C GLY A 307 20.20 -6.90 -12.10
N GLY A 308 19.11 -6.30 -12.60
CA GLY A 308 18.71 -6.36 -14.01
C GLY A 308 17.78 -7.52 -14.38
N THR A 309 17.33 -8.31 -13.40
CA THR A 309 16.38 -9.41 -13.63
C THR A 309 15.01 -8.86 -14.01
N LEU A 310 14.47 -9.21 -15.17
CA LEU A 310 13.11 -8.84 -15.55
C LEU A 310 12.11 -9.38 -14.52
N TRP A 311 11.19 -8.56 -14.02
CA TRP A 311 10.12 -9.09 -13.18
C TRP A 311 9.25 -10.02 -14.03
N SER A 312 9.10 -11.27 -13.60
CA SER A 312 8.06 -12.14 -14.14
C SER A 312 6.71 -11.50 -13.77
N LEU A 313 6.08 -10.81 -14.71
CA LEU A 313 4.70 -10.32 -14.57
C LEU A 313 3.83 -11.49 -14.08
N MET A 314 2.90 -11.20 -13.17
CA MET A 314 1.98 -12.23 -12.65
C MET A 314 1.35 -13.00 -13.82
N PRO A 315 1.26 -14.33 -13.76
CA PRO A 315 0.45 -15.06 -14.73
C PRO A 315 -1.03 -14.70 -14.50
N GLY A 316 -1.61 -13.89 -15.38
CA GLY A 316 -3.05 -13.62 -15.36
C GLY A 316 -3.54 -12.46 -16.23
N ASN A 317 -3.49 -12.59 -17.57
CA ASN A 317 -4.66 -12.39 -18.46
C ASN A 317 -4.43 -12.66 -19.96
N ASP A 318 -3.41 -13.44 -20.38
CA ASP A 318 -3.34 -13.90 -21.78
C ASP A 318 -4.27 -15.10 -22.01
N ALA A 319 -5.56 -14.79 -22.16
CA ALA A 319 -6.46 -15.63 -22.95
C ALA A 319 -6.17 -15.39 -24.43
N SER A 320 -5.15 -16.03 -24.99
CA SER A 320 -5.11 -16.57 -26.36
C SER A 320 -3.68 -16.91 -26.80
N GLN A 321 -3.36 -18.20 -26.83
CA GLN A 321 -2.90 -18.91 -28.01
C GLN A 321 -2.64 -20.37 -27.63
N GLY A 322 -3.36 -21.25 -28.31
CA GLY A 322 -3.50 -22.65 -27.92
C GLY A 322 -2.29 -23.52 -28.23
N THR A 323 -2.28 -24.69 -27.61
CA THR A 323 -2.13 -25.97 -28.32
C THR A 323 -2.70 -27.08 -27.46
N VAL A 324 -3.58 -27.87 -28.07
CA VAL A 324 -4.31 -28.99 -27.46
C VAL A 324 -3.40 -30.20 -27.35
N THR A 325 -3.44 -30.91 -26.22
CA THR A 325 -3.47 -32.39 -26.19
C THR A 325 -4.12 -32.87 -24.88
N PRO A 326 -5.01 -33.88 -24.90
CA PRO A 326 -5.86 -34.20 -23.76
C PRO A 326 -5.24 -35.28 -22.86
N ALA A 327 -5.18 -35.02 -21.55
CA ALA A 327 -5.02 -36.06 -20.55
C ALA A 327 -6.20 -35.99 -19.58
N THR A 328 -6.92 -37.11 -19.49
CA THR A 328 -8.12 -37.36 -18.69
C THR A 328 -7.89 -37.05 -17.20
N LYS A 329 -8.70 -36.16 -16.62
CA LYS A 329 -8.85 -35.97 -15.17
C LYS A 329 -10.12 -36.66 -14.64
N PRO A 330 -10.09 -37.20 -13.42
CA PRO A 330 -11.26 -37.84 -12.80
C PRO A 330 -12.26 -36.80 -12.31
N GLU A 331 -13.55 -37.09 -12.48
CA GLU A 331 -14.66 -36.26 -12.02
C GLU A 331 -14.64 -36.08 -10.50
N ARG A 332 -14.56 -34.82 -10.04
CA ARG A 332 -14.99 -34.43 -8.70
C ARG A 332 -16.27 -33.60 -8.81
N ASN A 333 -17.35 -34.15 -8.28
CA ASN A 333 -18.62 -33.47 -8.06
C ASN A 333 -18.43 -32.28 -7.10
N HIS A 334 -18.31 -31.08 -7.64
CA HIS A 334 -18.58 -29.85 -6.90
C HIS A 334 -20.02 -29.43 -7.20
N LYS A 335 -20.89 -29.55 -6.19
CA LYS A 335 -22.18 -28.86 -6.16
C LYS A 335 -21.88 -27.37 -6.28
N SER A 336 -22.22 -26.76 -7.42
CA SER A 336 -22.04 -25.34 -7.63
C SER A 336 -22.89 -24.56 -6.64
N SER A 337 -22.24 -23.80 -5.77
CA SER A 337 -22.85 -22.57 -5.27
C SER A 337 -23.13 -21.71 -6.49
N LYS A 338 -24.40 -21.32 -6.68
CA LYS A 338 -24.76 -20.40 -7.75
C LYS A 338 -23.92 -19.13 -7.58
N PRO A 339 -23.20 -18.65 -8.61
CA PRO A 339 -22.53 -17.36 -8.51
C PRO A 339 -23.60 -16.31 -8.22
N LEU A 340 -23.34 -15.42 -7.24
CA LEU A 340 -24.16 -14.23 -7.07
C LEU A 340 -24.24 -13.53 -8.44
N PRO A 341 -25.43 -13.06 -8.86
CA PRO A 341 -25.54 -12.35 -10.12
C PRO A 341 -24.57 -11.17 -10.09
N ARG A 342 -23.73 -11.05 -11.14
CA ARG A 342 -22.81 -9.92 -11.43
C ARG A 342 -23.50 -8.54 -11.50
N GLN A 343 -24.77 -8.46 -11.11
CA GLN A 343 -25.65 -7.28 -11.07
C GLN A 343 -26.18 -6.97 -9.66
N ALA A 344 -25.78 -7.68 -8.61
CA ALA A 344 -25.77 -7.09 -7.28
C ALA A 344 -24.62 -6.08 -7.20
N ALA A 345 -24.68 -5.06 -8.06
CA ALA A 345 -23.84 -3.90 -8.00
C ALA A 345 -24.04 -3.34 -6.60
N LEU A 346 -23.05 -3.56 -5.74
CA LEU A 346 -22.86 -2.69 -4.61
C LEU A 346 -22.78 -1.28 -5.21
N CYS A 347 -23.85 -0.51 -5.06
CA CYS A 347 -23.67 0.92 -4.90
C CYS A 347 -22.83 1.05 -3.64
N VAL A 348 -21.50 1.05 -3.79
CA VAL A 348 -20.64 1.69 -2.81
C VAL A 348 -21.28 3.05 -2.58
N SER A 349 -21.67 3.32 -1.33
CA SER A 349 -22.62 4.40 -1.06
C SER A 349 -22.16 5.71 -1.73
N VAL A 350 -23.09 6.44 -2.35
CA VAL A 350 -22.80 7.79 -2.89
C VAL A 350 -22.19 8.68 -1.81
N LEU A 351 -22.55 8.43 -0.55
CA LEU A 351 -21.97 9.05 0.62
C LEU A 351 -20.47 8.79 0.78
N LEU A 352 -19.95 7.59 0.49
CA LEU A 352 -18.50 7.35 0.51
C LEU A 352 -17.78 8.27 -0.49
N VAL A 353 -18.26 8.36 -1.73
CA VAL A 353 -17.66 9.23 -2.75
C VAL A 353 -17.69 10.68 -2.27
N SER A 354 -18.83 11.13 -1.72
CA SER A 354 -18.96 12.46 -1.14
C SER A 354 -17.99 12.73 0.01
N VAL A 355 -17.73 11.76 0.89
CA VAL A 355 -16.77 11.91 2.00
C VAL A 355 -15.35 12.05 1.48
N LEU A 356 -14.93 11.19 0.55
CA LEU A 356 -13.58 11.25 -0.04
C LEU A 356 -13.37 12.57 -0.80
N LEU A 357 -14.38 13.01 -1.58
CA LEU A 357 -14.34 14.29 -2.27
C LEU A 357 -14.34 15.49 -1.31
N ALA A 358 -15.15 15.46 -0.26
CA ALA A 358 -15.22 16.54 0.72
C ALA A 358 -13.87 16.69 1.45
N TYR A 359 -13.24 15.58 1.82
CA TYR A 359 -11.92 15.61 2.43
C TYR A 359 -10.85 16.14 1.47
N ALA A 360 -10.79 15.62 0.24
CA ALA A 360 -9.83 16.10 -0.75
C ALA A 360 -10.00 17.60 -1.02
N ARG A 361 -11.25 18.06 -1.27
CA ARG A 361 -11.54 19.47 -1.58
C ARG A 361 -11.24 20.42 -0.43
N SER A 362 -11.54 20.05 0.82
CA SER A 362 -11.26 20.93 1.96
C SER A 362 -9.75 21.18 2.14
N HIS A 363 -8.93 20.18 1.85
CA HIS A 363 -7.47 20.31 1.93
C HIS A 363 -6.85 21.03 0.73
N LEU A 364 -7.42 20.87 -0.47
CA LEU A 364 -6.96 21.60 -1.66
C LEU A 364 -7.33 23.11 -1.62
N GLN A 365 -8.39 23.47 -0.90
CA GLN A 365 -8.81 24.87 -0.74
C GLN A 365 -8.01 25.64 0.33
N SER A 366 -7.35 24.95 1.26
CA SER A 366 -6.42 25.59 2.20
C SER A 366 -5.07 25.80 1.51
N ARG A 367 -4.71 27.04 1.22
CA ARG A 367 -3.38 27.33 0.64
C ARG A 367 -2.30 26.95 1.66
N PRO A 368 -1.12 26.47 1.22
CA PRO A 368 0.04 26.40 2.09
C PRO A 368 0.35 27.80 2.63
N GLY A 369 0.06 28.04 3.92
CA GLY A 369 0.28 29.33 4.59
C GLY A 369 -0.96 30.00 5.20
N ASP A 370 -2.18 29.46 5.04
CA ASP A 370 -3.42 30.04 5.61
C ASP A 370 -3.76 29.56 7.05
N ASN A 371 -2.83 28.91 7.77
CA ASN A 371 -3.01 28.51 9.17
C ASN A 371 -2.04 29.21 10.11
#